data_AF-I7M6E7-F1
#
_entry.id   AF-I7M6E7-F1
#
_cell.length_a   1.000
_cell.length_b   1.000
_cell.length_c   1.000
_cell.angle_alpha   90.00
_cell.angle_beta   90.00
_cell.angle_gamma   90.00
#
_symmetry.space_group_name_H-M   'P 1'
#
loop_
_entity.id
_entity.type
_entity.pdbx_description
1 polymer ?
#
loop_
_entity_poly.entity_id
_entity_poly.type
_entity_poly.pdbx_seq_one_letter_code
_entity_poly.pdbx_strand_id
1 'polypeptide(L)'
;MSQVEEQKAVLVQKIEKLEDRIKYLEALLEKNQIPFSKINQEQQSNQVEVESKLEQQQEKDQKGPLHTNLDDPLLTKDTIERYSRQMLLPEIKYKGQKLLQNSKVLIIGAGGIGAPAAYYISGMGVGTIGIIDHDNVEESNLHRQIIHNVERIGMNKALSAKLTIERFNHRVKVNTYQFQLTPENAQDIFSQYDIILDASDNPKTRYLVSDASVLAKKPLVSGSAIGWEGQLTVFNYKNGPCYRCLYPECPKAGSVKSCGEAGVVGMIPGIIGLLEAVECMKILIEAPQAKVLSQRMIIFDGYEGTFKAFRIRGPQKNCISCGENKTIKFVKDYDYDNFVGASCQAFTVKEHNFKNITWKEFVQEKEKGFSDQAEFIDVRPESQYDIVNIPLFKNIPYQDLQDLDENALSNLLGDKNKKIFIMCRRGNMSRLAGNDLFKKGYKDVYNVVGGINEYGRDFDQSVPFI
;
A
#
# COMPACT_ATOMS: atom_id res chain seq x y z
N MET A 1 -23.77 23.20 64.90
CA MET A 1 -24.53 22.25 65.75
C MET A 1 -25.78 21.70 65.05
N SER A 2 -26.49 22.46 64.21
CA SER A 2 -27.78 22.00 63.63
C SER A 2 -27.69 20.83 62.64
N GLN A 3 -26.63 20.69 61.83
CA GLN A 3 -26.51 19.58 60.87
C GLN A 3 -26.19 18.22 61.51
N VAL A 4 -25.52 18.19 62.66
CA VAL A 4 -25.18 16.93 63.37
C VAL A 4 -26.39 16.38 64.09
N GLU A 5 -27.25 17.24 64.65
CA GLU A 5 -28.50 16.82 65.29
C GLU A 5 -29.50 16.27 64.26
N GLU A 6 -29.56 16.85 63.07
CA GLU A 6 -30.40 16.37 61.97
C GLU A 6 -29.92 14.99 61.45
N GLN A 7 -28.62 14.79 61.28
CA GLN A 7 -28.06 13.48 60.92
C GLN A 7 -28.28 12.43 62.02
N LYS A 8 -28.19 12.82 63.29
CA LYS A 8 -28.49 11.94 64.43
C LYS A 8 -29.96 11.52 64.43
N ALA A 9 -30.89 12.44 64.16
CA ALA A 9 -32.32 12.12 64.07
C ALA A 9 -32.63 11.13 62.93
N VAL A 10 -31.98 11.31 61.77
CA VAL A 10 -32.12 10.38 60.63
C VAL A 10 -31.56 8.99 60.94
N LEU A 11 -30.43 8.92 61.66
CA LEU A 11 -29.84 7.65 62.08
C LEU A 11 -30.71 6.93 63.12
N VAL A 12 -31.27 7.66 64.09
CA VAL A 12 -32.20 7.10 65.08
C VAL A 12 -33.44 6.50 64.40
N GLN A 13 -34.05 7.21 63.45
CA GLN A 13 -35.17 6.66 62.67
C GLN A 13 -34.81 5.42 61.85
N LYS A 14 -33.56 5.34 61.35
CA LYS A 14 -33.08 4.14 60.64
C LYS A 14 -32.89 2.96 61.59
N ILE A 15 -32.39 3.20 62.79
CA ILE A 15 -32.21 2.17 63.82
C ILE A 15 -33.58 1.63 64.24
N GLU A 16 -34.55 2.50 64.55
CA GLU A 16 -35.92 2.07 64.90
C GLU A 16 -36.55 1.21 63.80
N LYS A 17 -36.43 1.61 62.53
CA LYS A 17 -36.90 0.81 61.39
C LYS A 17 -36.22 -0.54 61.26
N LEU A 18 -34.93 -0.62 61.61
CA LEU A 18 -34.18 -1.88 61.59
C LEU A 18 -34.59 -2.78 62.75
N GLU A 19 -34.83 -2.23 63.94
CA GLU A 19 -35.33 -2.95 65.11
C GLU A 19 -36.73 -3.52 64.86
N ASP A 20 -37.63 -2.75 64.24
CA ASP A 20 -38.95 -3.23 63.83
C ASP A 20 -38.86 -4.34 62.77
N ARG A 21 -37.89 -4.21 61.84
CA ARG A 21 -37.65 -5.25 60.83
C ARG A 21 -37.10 -6.53 61.44
N ILE A 22 -36.22 -6.41 62.45
CA ILE A 22 -35.68 -7.55 63.20
C ILE A 22 -36.81 -8.25 63.95
N LYS A 23 -37.64 -7.50 64.71
CA LYS A 23 -38.81 -8.08 65.39
C LYS A 23 -39.78 -8.78 64.44
N TYR A 24 -40.02 -8.19 63.27
CA TYR A 24 -40.86 -8.81 62.24
C TYR A 24 -40.26 -10.13 61.71
N LEU A 25 -38.94 -10.17 61.51
CA LEU A 25 -38.23 -11.38 61.07
C LEU A 25 -38.16 -12.43 62.17
N GLU A 26 -37.96 -12.04 63.42
CA GLU A 26 -38.03 -12.93 64.60
C GLU A 26 -39.41 -13.56 64.74
N ALA A 27 -40.49 -12.77 64.58
CA ALA A 27 -41.86 -13.27 64.59
C ALA A 27 -42.15 -14.22 63.41
N LEU A 28 -41.58 -13.96 62.24
CA LEU A 28 -41.64 -14.87 61.08
C LEU A 28 -40.87 -16.18 61.31
N LEU A 29 -39.76 -16.12 62.04
CA LEU A 29 -38.96 -17.29 62.40
C LEU A 29 -39.64 -18.16 63.46
N GLU A 30 -40.25 -17.55 64.49
CA GLU A 30 -41.10 -18.26 65.47
C GLU A 30 -42.27 -18.98 64.78
N LYS A 31 -42.89 -18.33 63.80
CA LYS A 31 -44.03 -18.89 63.06
C LYS A 31 -43.66 -20.07 62.14
N ASN A 32 -42.39 -20.20 61.75
CA ASN A 32 -41.91 -21.25 60.84
C ASN A 32 -41.18 -22.41 61.53
N GLN A 33 -41.02 -22.42 62.87
CA GLN A 33 -40.35 -23.50 63.64
C GLN A 33 -38.95 -23.90 63.11
N ILE A 34 -38.21 -23.01 62.45
CA ILE A 34 -36.83 -23.28 62.02
C ILE A 34 -35.89 -22.67 63.08
N PRO A 35 -35.30 -23.47 63.98
CA PRO A 35 -34.42 -22.92 65.00
C PRO A 35 -33.16 -22.32 64.36
N PHE A 36 -32.81 -21.10 64.77
CA PHE A 36 -31.65 -20.33 64.28
C PHE A 36 -30.32 -21.11 64.36
N SER A 37 -30.24 -22.07 65.28
CA SER A 37 -29.12 -23.01 65.42
C SER A 37 -28.90 -23.89 64.18
N LYS A 38 -29.96 -24.30 63.48
CA LYS A 38 -29.85 -25.08 62.23
C LYS A 38 -29.33 -24.24 61.07
N ILE A 39 -29.76 -22.98 60.98
CA ILE A 39 -29.31 -22.06 59.92
C ILE A 39 -27.83 -21.72 60.11
N ASN A 40 -27.39 -21.46 61.35
CA ASN A 40 -25.97 -21.23 61.63
C ASN A 40 -25.11 -22.48 61.41
N GLN A 41 -25.62 -23.68 61.72
CA GLN A 41 -24.91 -24.94 61.45
C GLN A 41 -24.79 -25.21 59.95
N GLU A 42 -25.86 -24.99 59.17
CA GLU A 42 -25.81 -25.13 57.71
C GLU A 42 -24.93 -24.06 57.04
N GLN A 43 -24.91 -22.83 57.57
CA GLN A 43 -24.00 -21.79 57.08
C GLN A 43 -22.54 -22.11 57.40
N GLN A 44 -22.24 -22.56 58.62
CA GLN A 44 -20.88 -22.98 58.97
C GLN A 44 -20.43 -24.22 58.18
N SER A 45 -21.30 -25.22 57.98
CA SER A 45 -20.95 -26.40 57.18
C SER A 45 -20.74 -26.05 55.72
N ASN A 46 -21.58 -25.19 55.14
CA ASN A 46 -21.42 -24.71 53.77
C ASN A 46 -20.17 -23.83 53.62
N GLN A 47 -19.83 -23.02 54.63
CA GLN A 47 -18.64 -22.17 54.60
C GLN A 47 -17.36 -23.01 54.67
N VAL A 48 -17.30 -24.03 55.52
CA VAL A 48 -16.19 -24.98 55.59
C VAL A 48 -16.09 -25.84 54.33
N GLU A 49 -17.22 -26.24 53.73
CA GLU A 49 -17.22 -26.97 52.46
C GLU A 49 -16.75 -26.10 51.29
N VAL A 50 -17.11 -24.82 51.28
CA VAL A 50 -16.64 -23.84 50.27
C VAL A 50 -15.17 -23.51 50.47
N GLU A 51 -14.71 -23.31 51.71
CA GLU A 51 -13.29 -23.07 52.04
C GLU A 51 -12.43 -24.28 51.69
N SER A 52 -12.87 -25.50 52.03
CA SER A 52 -12.13 -26.72 51.65
C SER A 52 -12.10 -26.97 50.13
N LYS A 53 -13.18 -26.64 49.41
CA LYS A 53 -13.18 -26.68 47.93
C LYS A 53 -12.27 -25.60 47.34
N LEU A 54 -12.23 -24.41 47.92
CA LEU A 54 -11.33 -23.33 47.52
C LEU A 54 -9.86 -23.68 47.80
N GLU A 55 -9.55 -24.28 48.95
CA GLU A 55 -8.21 -24.76 49.30
C GLU A 55 -7.78 -25.91 48.38
N GLN A 56 -8.64 -26.90 48.12
CA GLN A 56 -8.36 -27.98 47.16
C GLN A 56 -8.17 -27.47 45.73
N GLN A 57 -8.84 -26.37 45.36
CA GLN A 57 -8.71 -25.74 44.05
C GLN A 57 -7.45 -24.86 43.98
N GLN A 58 -7.09 -24.14 45.04
CA GLN A 58 -5.83 -23.42 45.17
C GLN A 58 -4.62 -24.36 45.19
N GLU A 59 -4.72 -25.53 45.84
CA GLU A 59 -3.68 -26.56 45.82
C GLU A 59 -3.53 -27.22 44.43
N LYS A 60 -4.64 -27.39 43.69
CA LYS A 60 -4.61 -27.84 42.28
C LYS A 60 -4.01 -26.78 41.35
N ASP A 61 -4.26 -25.50 41.61
CA ASP A 61 -3.77 -24.39 40.78
C ASP A 61 -2.30 -24.03 41.09
N GLN A 62 -1.74 -24.39 42.25
CA GLN A 62 -0.38 -23.99 42.65
C GLN A 62 0.77 -24.91 42.22
N LYS A 63 0.55 -26.13 41.70
CA LYS A 63 1.67 -27.02 41.29
C LYS A 63 1.38 -27.94 40.10
N GLY A 64 0.59 -27.50 39.12
CA GLY A 64 0.72 -28.07 37.77
C GLY A 64 2.05 -27.59 37.16
N PRO A 65 2.84 -28.42 36.46
CA PRO A 65 3.93 -27.87 35.65
C PRO A 65 3.28 -26.85 34.72
N LEU A 66 3.86 -25.64 34.62
CA LEU A 66 3.45 -24.69 33.60
C LEU A 66 3.47 -25.44 32.26
N HIS A 67 2.29 -25.77 31.71
CA HIS A 67 2.17 -26.34 30.37
C HIS A 67 2.44 -25.21 29.39
N THR A 68 3.70 -24.87 29.27
CA THR A 68 4.18 -23.98 28.22
C THR A 68 4.51 -24.84 27.02
N ASN A 69 3.98 -24.51 25.85
CA ASN A 69 4.47 -25.03 24.56
C ASN A 69 5.84 -24.40 24.22
N LEU A 70 6.76 -24.31 25.19
CA LEU A 70 8.10 -23.73 25.00
C LEU A 70 9.03 -24.65 24.19
N ASP A 71 8.61 -25.88 23.91
CA ASP A 71 9.35 -26.81 23.03
C ASP A 71 9.19 -26.46 21.54
N ASP A 72 8.37 -25.47 21.18
CA ASP A 72 8.26 -24.98 19.82
C ASP A 72 9.45 -24.07 19.47
N PRO A 73 10.36 -24.47 18.55
CA PRO A 73 11.55 -23.69 18.25
C PRO A 73 11.24 -22.33 17.63
N LEU A 74 10.02 -22.13 17.10
CA LEU A 74 9.60 -20.83 16.56
C LEU A 74 9.08 -19.89 17.65
N LEU A 75 8.46 -20.42 18.71
CA LEU A 75 7.78 -19.66 19.76
C LEU A 75 8.54 -19.76 21.09
N THR A 76 9.82 -19.40 21.04
CA THR A 76 10.65 -19.21 22.23
C THR A 76 10.06 -18.14 23.16
N LYS A 77 10.49 -18.10 24.43
CA LYS A 77 10.08 -17.08 25.39
C LYS A 77 10.18 -15.66 24.84
N ASP A 78 11.32 -15.32 24.24
CA ASP A 78 11.59 -14.00 23.67
C ASP A 78 10.69 -13.70 22.45
N THR A 79 10.40 -14.70 21.60
CA THR A 79 9.41 -14.56 20.53
C THR A 79 8.01 -14.26 21.09
N ILE A 80 7.59 -15.01 22.12
CA ILE A 80 6.27 -14.84 22.75
C ILE A 80 6.17 -13.46 23.39
N GLU A 81 7.19 -12.99 24.10
CA GLU A 81 7.22 -11.65 24.69
C GLU A 81 7.07 -10.57 23.62
N ARG A 82 7.79 -10.69 22.50
CA ARG A 82 7.73 -9.76 21.37
C ARG A 82 6.33 -9.68 20.72
N TYR A 83 5.68 -10.83 20.51
CA TYR A 83 4.38 -10.89 19.83
C TYR A 83 3.18 -11.02 20.79
N SER A 84 3.42 -10.91 22.09
CA SER A 84 2.42 -11.11 23.14
C SER A 84 1.13 -10.33 22.86
N ARG A 85 1.24 -9.04 22.52
CA ARG A 85 0.08 -8.15 22.28
C ARG A 85 -0.80 -8.59 21.12
N GLN A 86 -0.20 -9.00 19.99
CA GLN A 86 -0.97 -9.49 18.84
C GLN A 86 -1.51 -10.90 19.07
N MET A 87 -0.79 -11.75 19.82
CA MET A 87 -1.25 -13.09 20.18
C MET A 87 -2.45 -13.10 21.14
N LEU A 88 -2.76 -11.99 21.83
CA LEU A 88 -3.99 -11.87 22.61
C LEU A 88 -5.25 -11.82 21.74
N LEU A 89 -5.13 -11.45 20.46
CA LEU A 89 -6.27 -11.35 19.56
C LEU A 89 -6.81 -12.75 19.21
N PRO A 90 -8.14 -12.98 19.29
CA PRO A 90 -8.73 -14.28 19.02
C PRO A 90 -8.44 -14.85 17.62
N GLU A 91 -8.24 -13.97 16.63
CA GLU A 91 -7.94 -14.31 15.24
C GLU A 91 -6.50 -14.75 15.04
N ILE A 92 -5.57 -14.30 15.90
CA ILE A 92 -4.15 -14.65 15.80
C ILE A 92 -3.86 -15.79 16.77
N LYS A 93 -3.93 -15.55 18.09
CA LYS A 93 -3.54 -16.54 19.12
C LYS A 93 -2.14 -17.11 18.87
N TYR A 94 -1.82 -18.19 19.58
CA TYR A 94 -0.60 -18.97 19.33
C TYR A 94 -0.53 -19.49 17.89
N LYS A 95 -1.64 -20.06 17.39
CA LYS A 95 -1.69 -20.73 16.07
C LYS A 95 -1.40 -19.76 14.92
N GLY A 96 -2.02 -18.59 14.92
CA GLY A 96 -1.84 -17.56 13.90
C GLY A 96 -0.42 -17.00 13.90
N GLN A 97 0.19 -16.77 15.08
CA GLN A 97 1.60 -16.36 15.13
C GLN A 97 2.52 -17.40 14.50
N LYS A 98 2.28 -18.68 14.78
CA LYS A 98 3.03 -19.79 14.16
C LYS A 98 2.84 -19.83 12.65
N LEU A 99 1.63 -19.56 12.13
CA LEU A 99 1.39 -19.46 10.69
C LEU A 99 2.21 -18.31 10.08
N LEU A 100 2.20 -17.13 10.70
CA LEU A 100 2.99 -15.98 10.24
C LEU A 100 4.47 -16.32 10.17
N GLN A 101 5.04 -16.91 11.24
CA GLN A 101 6.46 -17.28 11.29
C GLN A 101 6.86 -18.37 10.29
N ASN A 102 5.91 -19.18 9.80
CA ASN A 102 6.17 -20.17 8.75
C ASN A 102 5.92 -19.63 7.33
N SER A 103 5.31 -18.44 7.21
CA SER A 103 4.91 -17.89 5.93
C SER A 103 6.04 -17.13 5.24
N LYS A 104 5.95 -17.07 3.91
CA LYS A 104 6.86 -16.36 3.01
C LYS A 104 6.08 -15.35 2.17
N VAL A 105 6.42 -14.07 2.30
CA VAL A 105 5.79 -12.96 1.56
C VAL A 105 6.76 -12.42 0.52
N LEU A 106 6.31 -12.25 -0.73
CA LEU A 106 7.07 -11.53 -1.76
C LEU A 106 6.49 -10.13 -1.96
N ILE A 107 7.34 -9.10 -1.93
CA ILE A 107 6.97 -7.70 -2.15
C ILE A 107 7.66 -7.21 -3.42
N ILE A 108 6.86 -6.76 -4.39
CA ILE A 108 7.33 -6.21 -5.67
C ILE A 108 7.37 -4.69 -5.56
N GLY A 109 8.58 -4.14 -5.39
CA GLY A 109 8.83 -2.72 -5.16
C GLY A 109 8.98 -2.40 -3.67
N ALA A 110 10.08 -1.75 -3.31
CA ALA A 110 10.37 -1.20 -1.98
C ALA A 110 10.12 0.32 -1.93
N GLY A 111 9.21 0.81 -2.77
CA GLY A 111 8.83 2.22 -2.86
C GLY A 111 7.82 2.66 -1.79
N GLY A 112 7.01 3.68 -2.10
CA GLY A 112 6.12 4.29 -1.10
C GLY A 112 5.04 3.37 -0.52
N ILE A 113 4.60 2.36 -1.27
CA ILE A 113 3.64 1.35 -0.82
C ILE A 113 4.36 0.18 -0.14
N GLY A 114 5.38 -0.37 -0.80
CA GLY A 114 6.08 -1.55 -0.33
C GLY A 114 6.93 -1.32 0.92
N ALA A 115 7.47 -0.11 1.11
CA ALA A 115 8.24 0.25 2.30
C ALA A 115 7.45 0.08 3.61
N PRO A 116 6.27 0.71 3.80
CA PRO A 116 5.46 0.51 4.99
C PRO A 116 4.91 -0.91 5.08
N ALA A 117 4.53 -1.53 3.95
CA ALA A 117 4.07 -2.92 3.95
C ALA A 117 5.14 -3.86 4.52
N ALA A 118 6.37 -3.81 3.96
CA ALA A 118 7.49 -4.62 4.41
C ALA A 118 7.84 -4.38 5.89
N TYR A 119 7.82 -3.11 6.32
CA TYR A 119 8.10 -2.73 7.69
C TYR A 119 7.11 -3.38 8.67
N TYR A 120 5.80 -3.24 8.44
CA TYR A 120 4.79 -3.78 9.34
C TYR A 120 4.65 -5.31 9.24
N ILE A 121 4.80 -5.89 8.05
CA ILE A 121 4.83 -7.36 7.87
C ILE A 121 6.00 -7.97 8.64
N SER A 122 7.17 -7.32 8.63
CA SER A 122 8.30 -7.77 9.45
C SER A 122 8.02 -7.62 10.95
N GLY A 123 7.31 -6.55 11.36
CA GLY A 123 6.89 -6.32 12.74
C GLY A 123 5.92 -7.38 13.26
N MET A 124 5.06 -7.92 12.40
CA MET A 124 4.12 -9.00 12.71
C MET A 124 4.80 -10.37 12.85
N GLY A 125 6.08 -10.48 12.48
CA GLY A 125 6.85 -11.71 12.62
C GLY A 125 6.64 -12.73 11.51
N VAL A 126 6.41 -12.26 10.27
CA VAL A 126 6.46 -13.14 9.11
C VAL A 126 7.83 -13.80 8.98
N GLY A 127 7.86 -15.11 8.69
CA GLY A 127 9.11 -15.89 8.68
C GLY A 127 10.12 -15.45 7.63
N THR A 128 9.66 -15.24 6.38
CA THR A 128 10.51 -14.79 5.28
C THR A 128 9.85 -13.69 4.47
N ILE A 129 10.62 -12.64 4.16
CA ILE A 129 10.22 -11.57 3.26
C ILE A 129 11.18 -11.57 2.07
N GLY A 130 10.63 -11.68 0.86
CA GLY A 130 11.32 -11.41 -0.40
C GLY A 130 11.04 -9.99 -0.85
N ILE A 131 12.06 -9.26 -1.28
CA ILE A 131 11.92 -7.89 -1.79
C ILE A 131 12.56 -7.83 -3.16
N ILE A 132 11.78 -7.47 -4.18
CA ILE A 132 12.28 -7.21 -5.54
C ILE A 132 12.25 -5.71 -5.79
N ASP A 133 13.42 -5.12 -6.02
CA ASP A 133 13.52 -3.74 -6.47
C ASP A 133 14.85 -3.54 -7.23
N HIS A 134 14.77 -2.85 -8.36
CA HIS A 134 15.90 -2.58 -9.24
C HIS A 134 16.44 -1.16 -9.06
N ASP A 135 15.66 -0.27 -8.46
CA ASP A 135 16.04 1.11 -8.29
C ASP A 135 17.01 1.28 -7.12
N ASN A 136 17.69 2.43 -7.12
CA ASN A 136 18.46 2.91 -5.98
C ASN A 136 17.64 3.92 -5.16
N VAL A 137 18.02 4.11 -3.90
CA VAL A 137 17.46 5.15 -3.04
C VAL A 137 17.84 6.52 -3.58
N GLU A 138 16.87 7.43 -3.65
CA GLU A 138 17.06 8.81 -4.10
C GLU A 138 16.46 9.79 -3.07
N GLU A 139 17.07 10.96 -2.91
CA GLU A 139 16.61 12.01 -1.99
C GLU A 139 15.14 12.38 -2.20
N SER A 140 14.77 12.59 -3.47
CA SER A 140 13.39 12.93 -3.91
C SER A 140 12.34 11.90 -3.53
N ASN A 141 12.75 10.70 -3.10
CA ASN A 141 11.87 9.60 -2.73
C ASN A 141 11.72 9.44 -1.21
N LEU A 142 12.60 10.03 -0.41
CA LEU A 142 12.63 9.83 1.06
C LEU A 142 11.38 10.36 1.77
N HIS A 143 10.69 11.37 1.21
CA HIS A 143 9.46 11.91 1.78
C HIS A 143 8.30 10.89 1.88
N ARG A 144 8.38 9.77 1.15
CA ARG A 144 7.36 8.71 1.13
C ARG A 144 7.91 7.29 1.31
N GLN A 145 9.21 7.08 1.22
CA GLN A 145 9.86 5.76 1.31
C GLN A 145 10.54 5.58 2.67
N ILE A 146 9.74 5.51 3.73
CA ILE A 146 10.17 5.57 5.13
C ILE A 146 11.11 4.45 5.59
N ILE A 147 11.24 3.37 4.82
CA ILE A 147 12.15 2.27 5.13
C ILE A 147 13.61 2.60 4.76
N HIS A 148 13.81 3.66 3.97
CA HIS A 148 15.12 4.17 3.55
C HIS A 148 15.50 5.43 4.35
N ASN A 149 16.75 5.85 4.24
CA ASN A 149 17.25 7.08 4.88
C ASN A 149 18.35 7.74 4.04
N VAL A 150 18.72 8.96 4.44
CA VAL A 150 19.72 9.81 3.76
C VAL A 150 21.08 9.11 3.62
N GLU A 151 21.50 8.34 4.62
CA GLU A 151 22.78 7.61 4.62
C GLU A 151 22.87 6.52 3.54
N ARG A 152 21.73 6.10 2.98
CA ARG A 152 21.65 5.01 2.00
C ARG A 152 21.28 5.47 0.60
N ILE A 153 21.32 6.77 0.31
CA ILE A 153 21.16 7.29 -1.06
C ILE A 153 22.18 6.61 -1.99
N GLY A 154 21.73 6.18 -3.16
CA GLY A 154 22.53 5.42 -4.13
C GLY A 154 22.60 3.91 -3.87
N MET A 155 22.20 3.41 -2.70
CA MET A 155 22.08 1.97 -2.43
C MET A 155 20.82 1.40 -3.11
N ASN A 156 20.89 0.17 -3.62
CA ASN A 156 19.70 -0.53 -4.13
C ASN A 156 18.60 -0.60 -3.05
N LYS A 157 17.35 -0.31 -3.44
CA LYS A 157 16.23 -0.20 -2.50
C LYS A 157 15.94 -1.53 -1.79
N ALA A 158 16.03 -2.67 -2.47
CA ALA A 158 15.80 -3.97 -1.83
C ALA A 158 16.84 -4.25 -0.73
N LEU A 159 18.11 -3.92 -0.99
CA LEU A 159 19.17 -4.04 0.01
C LEU A 159 18.99 -3.06 1.17
N SER A 160 18.66 -1.81 0.87
CA SER A 160 18.37 -0.79 1.89
C SER A 160 17.22 -1.23 2.79
N ALA A 161 16.11 -1.72 2.22
CA ALA A 161 14.97 -2.23 2.98
C ALA A 161 15.35 -3.40 3.91
N LYS A 162 16.17 -4.34 3.42
CA LYS A 162 16.69 -5.46 4.21
C LYS A 162 17.42 -4.98 5.47
N LEU A 163 18.34 -4.01 5.35
CA LEU A 163 19.08 -3.49 6.50
C LEU A 163 18.15 -2.90 7.57
N THR A 164 17.08 -2.21 7.16
CA THR A 164 16.08 -1.68 8.10
C THR A 164 15.32 -2.81 8.80
N ILE A 165 14.87 -3.81 8.04
CA ILE A 165 14.10 -4.93 8.59
C ILE A 165 14.95 -5.76 9.55
N GLU A 166 16.20 -6.09 9.20
CA GLU A 166 17.07 -6.89 10.07
C GLU A 166 17.39 -6.16 11.38
N ARG A 167 17.55 -4.83 11.34
CA ARG A 167 17.72 -3.99 12.53
C ARG A 167 16.44 -3.93 13.38
N PHE A 168 15.28 -3.84 12.73
CA PHE A 168 13.99 -3.74 13.42
C PHE A 168 13.55 -5.09 14.02
N ASN A 169 13.66 -6.17 13.25
CA ASN A 169 13.29 -7.53 13.63
C ASN A 169 14.23 -8.59 13.00
N HIS A 170 15.31 -8.90 13.71
CA HIS A 170 16.30 -9.91 13.31
C HIS A 170 15.76 -11.35 13.19
N ARG A 171 14.53 -11.63 13.63
CA ARG A 171 13.90 -12.97 13.51
C ARG A 171 13.36 -13.24 12.11
N VAL A 172 13.26 -12.22 11.26
CA VAL A 172 12.71 -12.31 9.90
C VAL A 172 13.85 -12.56 8.91
N LYS A 173 13.72 -13.60 8.09
CA LYS A 173 14.66 -13.82 6.98
C LYS A 173 14.32 -12.90 5.81
N VAL A 174 15.28 -12.10 5.34
CA VAL A 174 15.06 -11.21 4.20
C VAL A 174 15.90 -11.63 2.99
N ASN A 175 15.20 -11.97 1.90
CA ASN A 175 15.79 -12.26 0.59
C ASN A 175 15.62 -11.02 -0.31
N THR A 176 16.71 -10.58 -0.94
CA THR A 176 16.69 -9.40 -1.83
C THR A 176 16.98 -9.79 -3.26
N TYR A 177 16.17 -9.28 -4.18
CA TYR A 177 16.36 -9.42 -5.63
C TYR A 177 16.61 -8.04 -6.21
N GLN A 178 17.88 -7.73 -6.44
CA GLN A 178 18.36 -6.40 -6.86
C GLN A 178 18.29 -6.23 -8.39
N PHE A 179 17.20 -6.69 -8.98
CA PHE A 179 16.98 -6.69 -10.42
C PHE A 179 15.52 -6.46 -10.73
N GLN A 180 15.24 -6.06 -11.96
CA GLN A 180 13.88 -5.81 -12.41
C GLN A 180 13.12 -7.13 -12.52
N LEU A 181 11.86 -7.16 -12.08
CA LEU A 181 10.98 -8.28 -12.36
C LEU A 181 10.72 -8.35 -13.87
N THR A 182 10.99 -9.49 -14.47
CA THR A 182 10.80 -9.72 -15.91
C THR A 182 10.03 -11.01 -16.16
N PRO A 183 9.46 -11.19 -17.36
CA PRO A 183 8.80 -12.44 -17.72
C PRO A 183 9.69 -13.68 -17.55
N GLU A 184 11.00 -13.53 -17.70
CA GLU A 184 11.96 -14.64 -17.60
C GLU A 184 12.16 -15.12 -16.16
N ASN A 185 12.03 -14.24 -15.16
CA ASN A 185 12.34 -14.56 -13.76
C ASN A 185 11.10 -14.69 -12.85
N ALA A 186 9.95 -14.15 -13.25
CA ALA A 186 8.80 -13.99 -12.37
C ALA A 186 8.23 -15.32 -11.85
N GLN A 187 8.03 -16.31 -12.72
CA GLN A 187 7.39 -17.58 -12.32
C GLN A 187 8.22 -18.36 -11.28
N ASP A 188 9.52 -18.46 -11.51
CA ASP A 188 10.43 -19.20 -10.64
C ASP A 188 10.51 -18.57 -9.25
N ILE A 189 10.55 -17.24 -9.18
CA ILE A 189 10.58 -16.52 -7.90
C ILE A 189 9.24 -16.70 -7.18
N PHE A 190 8.10 -16.47 -7.86
CA PHE A 190 6.77 -16.47 -7.23
C PHE A 190 6.42 -17.84 -6.64
N SER A 191 6.90 -18.93 -7.24
CA SER A 191 6.68 -20.29 -6.75
C SER A 191 7.19 -20.52 -5.32
N GLN A 192 8.20 -19.75 -4.88
CA GLN A 192 8.89 -19.89 -3.61
C GLN A 192 8.20 -19.18 -2.43
N TYR A 193 7.15 -18.40 -2.70
CA TYR A 193 6.44 -17.58 -1.72
C TYR A 193 4.98 -18.00 -1.59
N ASP A 194 4.33 -17.67 -0.47
CA ASP A 194 2.95 -18.04 -0.19
C ASP A 194 1.97 -16.99 -0.69
N ILE A 195 2.38 -15.72 -0.69
CA ILE A 195 1.58 -14.56 -1.06
C ILE A 195 2.46 -13.48 -1.69
N ILE A 196 1.88 -12.75 -2.64
CA ILE A 196 2.55 -11.68 -3.39
C ILE A 196 1.87 -10.34 -3.09
N LEU A 197 2.68 -9.30 -2.88
CA LEU A 197 2.25 -7.91 -2.78
C LEU A 197 2.77 -7.13 -4.00
N ASP A 198 1.85 -6.52 -4.74
CA ASP A 198 2.15 -5.63 -5.86
C ASP A 198 2.16 -4.17 -5.39
N ALA A 199 3.35 -3.72 -5.00
CA ALA A 199 3.65 -2.34 -4.67
C ALA A 199 4.33 -1.60 -5.83
N SER A 200 4.19 -2.10 -7.07
CA SER A 200 4.77 -1.48 -8.27
C SER A 200 3.95 -0.27 -8.72
N ASP A 201 4.57 0.67 -9.41
CA ASP A 201 3.93 1.92 -9.85
C ASP A 201 3.76 2.02 -11.37
N ASN A 202 4.07 0.94 -12.11
CA ASN A 202 3.95 0.92 -13.57
C ASN A 202 2.95 -0.16 -14.06
N PRO A 203 2.09 0.17 -15.05
CA PRO A 203 1.09 -0.77 -15.57
C PRO A 203 1.66 -2.11 -16.06
N LYS A 204 2.79 -2.09 -16.78
CA LYS A 204 3.42 -3.31 -17.32
C LYS A 204 3.67 -4.35 -16.24
N THR A 205 4.26 -3.92 -15.12
CA THR A 205 4.59 -4.79 -14.00
C THR A 205 3.33 -5.33 -13.33
N ARG A 206 2.25 -4.54 -13.19
CA ARG A 206 0.98 -5.03 -12.62
C ARG A 206 0.39 -6.18 -13.41
N TYR A 207 0.38 -6.09 -14.74
CA TYR A 207 -0.07 -7.19 -15.60
C TYR A 207 0.82 -8.43 -15.45
N LEU A 208 2.14 -8.26 -15.49
CA LEU A 208 3.09 -9.35 -15.31
C LEU A 208 2.93 -10.03 -13.94
N VAL A 209 2.87 -9.26 -12.85
CA VAL A 209 2.71 -9.76 -11.48
C VAL A 209 1.39 -10.51 -11.33
N SER A 210 0.29 -9.99 -11.89
CA SER A 210 -1.00 -10.69 -11.87
C SER A 210 -0.94 -12.01 -12.62
N ASP A 211 -0.43 -12.02 -13.84
CA ASP A 211 -0.36 -13.24 -14.67
C ASP A 211 0.57 -14.28 -14.03
N ALA A 212 1.73 -13.87 -13.52
CA ALA A 212 2.65 -14.74 -12.79
C ALA A 212 2.00 -15.31 -11.52
N SER A 213 1.25 -14.50 -10.77
CA SER A 213 0.51 -14.95 -9.57
C SER A 213 -0.55 -16.00 -9.91
N VAL A 214 -1.30 -15.82 -11.00
CA VAL A 214 -2.28 -16.79 -11.49
C VAL A 214 -1.59 -18.12 -11.82
N LEU A 215 -0.49 -18.09 -12.57
CA LEU A 215 0.23 -19.30 -12.97
C LEU A 215 0.90 -20.01 -11.79
N ALA A 216 1.44 -19.25 -10.83
CA ALA A 216 2.02 -19.78 -9.59
C ALA A 216 0.97 -20.18 -8.54
N LYS A 217 -0.33 -19.94 -8.81
CA LYS A 217 -1.45 -20.16 -7.90
C LYS A 217 -1.28 -19.45 -6.55
N LYS A 218 -0.76 -18.22 -6.58
CA LYS A 218 -0.52 -17.41 -5.38
C LYS A 218 -1.55 -16.28 -5.27
N PRO A 219 -2.12 -16.02 -4.07
CA PRO A 219 -2.90 -14.82 -3.85
C PRO A 219 -2.05 -13.58 -4.09
N LEU A 220 -2.68 -12.55 -4.63
CA LEU A 220 -2.06 -11.27 -4.94
C LEU A 220 -2.81 -10.17 -4.22
N VAL A 221 -2.12 -9.42 -3.38
CA VAL A 221 -2.60 -8.16 -2.81
C VAL A 221 -2.00 -7.04 -3.66
N SER A 222 -2.83 -6.16 -4.21
CA SER A 222 -2.36 -5.13 -5.14
C SER A 222 -2.96 -3.78 -4.78
N GLY A 223 -2.07 -2.86 -4.41
CA GLY A 223 -2.37 -1.48 -4.10
C GLY A 223 -1.85 -0.50 -5.17
N SER A 224 -2.51 0.63 -5.33
CA SER A 224 -2.01 1.75 -6.12
C SER A 224 -2.35 3.08 -5.46
N ALA A 225 -1.55 4.12 -5.72
CA ALA A 225 -1.76 5.45 -5.19
C ALA A 225 -1.36 6.50 -6.23
N ILE A 226 -2.09 7.61 -6.31
CA ILE A 226 -1.82 8.75 -7.17
C ILE A 226 -2.46 10.01 -6.59
N GLY A 227 -1.73 11.13 -6.55
CA GLY A 227 -2.23 12.36 -5.94
C GLY A 227 -2.66 12.15 -4.49
N TRP A 228 -3.97 12.30 -4.24
CA TRP A 228 -4.63 12.10 -2.94
C TRP A 228 -5.41 10.78 -2.84
N GLU A 229 -5.46 10.00 -3.91
CA GLU A 229 -6.27 8.79 -3.97
C GLU A 229 -5.40 7.53 -3.92
N GLY A 230 -5.94 6.49 -3.30
CA GLY A 230 -5.37 5.17 -3.32
C GLY A 230 -6.44 4.10 -3.45
N GLN A 231 -6.07 2.93 -3.97
CA GLN A 231 -6.97 1.80 -4.07
C GLN A 231 -6.27 0.50 -3.70
N LEU A 232 -7.05 -0.47 -3.25
CA LEU A 232 -6.59 -1.79 -2.84
C LEU A 232 -7.63 -2.86 -3.15
N THR A 233 -7.16 -4.01 -3.63
CA THR A 233 -7.97 -5.23 -3.72
C THR A 233 -7.08 -6.49 -3.62
N VAL A 234 -7.71 -7.64 -3.37
CA VAL A 234 -7.06 -8.95 -3.39
C VAL A 234 -7.51 -9.73 -4.62
N PHE A 235 -6.55 -10.13 -5.44
CA PHE A 235 -6.72 -10.96 -6.62
C PHE A 235 -6.30 -12.41 -6.38
N ASN A 236 -6.79 -13.30 -7.23
CA ASN A 236 -6.41 -14.72 -7.26
C ASN A 236 -6.53 -15.46 -5.90
N TYR A 237 -7.45 -15.01 -5.03
CA TYR A 237 -7.68 -15.63 -3.72
C TYR A 237 -9.03 -16.38 -3.70
N LYS A 238 -8.97 -17.71 -3.54
CA LYS A 238 -10.13 -18.62 -3.39
C LYS A 238 -11.24 -18.36 -4.42
N ASN A 239 -10.94 -18.54 -5.71
CA ASN A 239 -11.83 -18.22 -6.84
C ASN A 239 -12.11 -16.71 -7.01
N GLY A 240 -11.17 -15.86 -6.61
CA GLY A 240 -11.18 -14.42 -6.88
C GLY A 240 -10.70 -14.08 -8.30
N PRO A 241 -11.08 -12.91 -8.84
CA PRO A 241 -10.64 -12.45 -10.16
C PRO A 241 -9.11 -12.26 -10.20
N CYS A 242 -8.52 -12.29 -11.40
CA CYS A 242 -7.18 -11.73 -11.62
C CYS A 242 -7.28 -10.24 -12.03
N TYR A 243 -6.14 -9.54 -12.15
CA TYR A 243 -6.12 -8.14 -12.56
C TYR A 243 -6.79 -7.91 -13.92
N ARG A 244 -6.54 -8.79 -14.90
CA ARG A 244 -7.16 -8.74 -16.24
C ARG A 244 -8.67 -8.96 -16.23
N CYS A 245 -9.19 -9.66 -15.22
CA CYS A 245 -10.64 -9.77 -15.06
C CYS A 245 -11.26 -8.43 -14.73
N LEU A 246 -10.52 -7.46 -14.18
CA LEU A 246 -11.01 -6.09 -13.98
C LEU A 246 -10.59 -5.17 -15.13
N TYR A 247 -9.33 -5.26 -15.56
CA TYR A 247 -8.73 -4.42 -16.60
C TYR A 247 -8.21 -5.28 -17.76
N PRO A 248 -9.08 -5.75 -18.68
CA PRO A 248 -8.70 -6.68 -19.74
C PRO A 248 -7.73 -6.08 -20.75
N GLU A 249 -7.84 -4.77 -20.99
CA GLU A 249 -6.99 -3.98 -21.89
C GLU A 249 -6.22 -2.94 -21.08
N CYS A 250 -5.01 -2.59 -21.51
CA CYS A 250 -4.27 -1.49 -20.89
C CYS A 250 -5.02 -0.17 -21.19
N PRO A 251 -5.16 0.73 -20.22
CA PRO A 251 -5.70 2.07 -20.46
C PRO A 251 -4.93 2.82 -21.56
N LYS A 252 -5.56 3.81 -22.20
CA LYS A 252 -4.89 4.57 -23.26
C LYS A 252 -3.59 5.24 -22.77
N ALA A 253 -2.57 5.22 -23.60
CA ALA A 253 -1.48 6.19 -23.65
C ALA A 253 -1.76 7.53 -22.93
N GLY A 254 -1.03 7.87 -21.86
CA GLY A 254 -1.16 9.15 -21.16
C GLY A 254 -2.37 9.30 -20.23
N SER A 255 -3.32 8.34 -20.22
CA SER A 255 -4.43 8.32 -19.26
C SER A 255 -4.03 7.84 -17.86
N VAL A 256 -2.88 7.18 -17.74
CA VAL A 256 -2.31 6.72 -16.47
C VAL A 256 -0.98 7.45 -16.28
N LYS A 257 -0.96 8.39 -15.34
CA LYS A 257 0.27 9.08 -14.90
C LYS A 257 0.92 8.27 -13.78
N SER A 258 2.24 8.12 -13.80
CA SER A 258 2.97 7.54 -12.66
C SER A 258 2.92 8.48 -11.45
N CYS A 259 3.22 7.96 -10.25
CA CYS A 259 3.40 8.79 -9.05
C CYS A 259 4.40 9.93 -9.26
N GLY A 260 5.45 9.67 -10.04
CA GLY A 260 6.43 10.69 -10.40
C GLY A 260 5.85 11.77 -11.31
N GLU A 261 4.94 11.44 -12.21
CA GLU A 261 4.38 12.38 -13.21
C GLU A 261 3.19 13.17 -12.68
N ALA A 262 2.30 12.55 -11.91
CA ALA A 262 1.14 13.22 -11.31
C ALA A 262 1.45 13.86 -9.94
N GLY A 263 2.53 13.45 -9.30
CA GLY A 263 2.76 13.71 -7.88
C GLY A 263 1.93 12.78 -6.99
N VAL A 264 2.38 12.61 -5.75
CA VAL A 264 1.68 11.81 -4.75
C VAL A 264 1.96 12.36 -3.35
N VAL A 265 0.91 12.53 -2.55
CA VAL A 265 1.06 12.89 -1.14
C VAL A 265 1.58 11.67 -0.40
N GLY A 266 2.74 11.78 0.26
CA GLY A 266 3.48 10.63 0.76
C GLY A 266 2.72 9.68 1.69
N MET A 267 1.69 10.20 2.39
CA MET A 267 0.87 9.44 3.33
C MET A 267 -0.07 8.48 2.62
N ILE A 268 -0.49 8.79 1.38
CA ILE A 268 -1.42 7.96 0.60
C ILE A 268 -0.84 6.59 0.26
N PRO A 269 0.33 6.47 -0.41
CA PRO A 269 0.94 5.17 -0.63
C PRO A 269 1.31 4.51 0.71
N GLY A 270 1.61 5.30 1.75
CA GLY A 270 1.79 4.82 3.11
C GLY A 270 0.59 4.04 3.65
N ILE A 271 -0.58 4.66 3.60
CA ILE A 271 -1.85 4.07 4.02
C ILE A 271 -2.18 2.83 3.19
N ILE A 272 -2.01 2.91 1.86
CA ILE A 272 -2.25 1.75 0.98
C ILE A 272 -1.31 0.60 1.31
N GLY A 273 -0.03 0.85 1.58
CA GLY A 273 0.93 -0.19 1.98
C GLY A 273 0.58 -0.84 3.33
N LEU A 274 0.06 -0.07 4.28
CA LEU A 274 -0.47 -0.62 5.54
C LEU A 274 -1.71 -1.48 5.30
N LEU A 275 -2.61 -1.07 4.41
CA LEU A 275 -3.77 -1.86 4.04
C LEU A 275 -3.36 -3.14 3.28
N GLU A 276 -2.32 -3.11 2.44
CA GLU A 276 -1.73 -4.31 1.83
C GLU A 276 -1.23 -5.28 2.91
N ALA A 277 -0.50 -4.77 3.91
CA ALA A 277 -0.04 -5.57 5.04
C ALA A 277 -1.21 -6.19 5.81
N VAL A 278 -2.29 -5.45 6.05
CA VAL A 278 -3.50 -5.96 6.72
C VAL A 278 -4.12 -7.12 5.93
N GLU A 279 -4.31 -6.97 4.61
CA GLU A 279 -4.87 -8.05 3.79
C GLU A 279 -3.93 -9.26 3.70
N CYS A 280 -2.62 -9.02 3.62
CA CYS A 280 -1.62 -10.06 3.71
C CYS A 280 -1.75 -10.85 5.01
N MET A 281 -1.83 -10.18 6.16
CA MET A 281 -1.96 -10.85 7.46
C MET A 281 -3.24 -11.66 7.55
N LYS A 282 -4.38 -11.11 7.10
CA LYS A 282 -5.66 -11.84 7.06
C LYS A 282 -5.55 -13.14 6.27
N ILE A 283 -4.86 -13.12 5.13
CA ILE A 283 -4.70 -14.32 4.30
C ILE A 283 -3.80 -15.34 5.00
N LEU A 284 -2.66 -14.91 5.56
CA LEU A 284 -1.69 -15.80 6.22
C LEU A 284 -2.23 -16.46 7.49
N ILE A 285 -3.06 -15.75 8.27
CA ILE A 285 -3.74 -16.32 9.45
C ILE A 285 -5.02 -17.07 9.10
N GLU A 286 -5.27 -17.32 7.81
CA GLU A 286 -6.42 -18.08 7.31
C GLU A 286 -7.78 -17.47 7.68
N ALA A 287 -7.88 -16.14 7.69
CA ALA A 287 -9.14 -15.46 7.98
C ALA A 287 -10.27 -15.90 7.03
N PRO A 288 -11.54 -15.88 7.48
CA PRO A 288 -12.68 -16.23 6.63
C PRO A 288 -12.66 -15.42 5.33
N GLN A 289 -12.95 -16.08 4.20
CA GLN A 289 -12.85 -15.45 2.87
C GLN A 289 -13.68 -14.15 2.77
N ALA A 290 -14.85 -14.11 3.41
CA ALA A 290 -15.71 -12.92 3.47
C ALA A 290 -15.07 -11.69 4.17
N LYS A 291 -13.94 -11.86 4.88
CA LYS A 291 -13.20 -10.78 5.56
C LYS A 291 -12.02 -10.25 4.73
N VAL A 292 -11.64 -10.95 3.66
CA VAL A 292 -10.58 -10.56 2.73
C VAL A 292 -11.17 -9.73 1.59
N LEU A 293 -10.45 -8.73 1.09
CA LEU A 293 -10.87 -7.86 -0.03
C LEU A 293 -10.80 -8.56 -1.40
N SER A 294 -11.13 -9.85 -1.46
CA SER A 294 -11.37 -10.56 -2.73
C SER A 294 -12.78 -10.23 -3.23
N GLN A 295 -12.90 -9.92 -4.52
CA GLN A 295 -14.13 -9.40 -5.16
C GLN A 295 -14.67 -8.10 -4.54
N ARG A 296 -13.81 -7.36 -3.82
CA ARG A 296 -14.09 -6.02 -3.31
C ARG A 296 -12.89 -5.14 -3.53
N MET A 297 -13.14 -3.87 -3.84
CA MET A 297 -12.09 -2.87 -3.92
C MET A 297 -12.42 -1.76 -2.94
N ILE A 298 -11.39 -1.30 -2.24
CA ILE A 298 -11.44 -0.07 -1.46
C ILE A 298 -10.78 1.02 -2.29
N ILE A 299 -11.44 2.18 -2.35
CA ILE A 299 -10.83 3.45 -2.73
C ILE A 299 -10.76 4.32 -1.48
N PHE A 300 -9.59 4.87 -1.22
CA PHE A 300 -9.32 5.86 -0.21
C PHE A 300 -9.08 7.21 -0.90
N ASP A 301 -9.91 8.19 -0.58
CA ASP A 301 -9.69 9.59 -0.91
C ASP A 301 -9.14 10.27 0.33
N GLY A 302 -7.85 10.61 0.30
CA GLY A 302 -7.18 11.25 1.42
C GLY A 302 -7.40 12.75 1.52
N TYR A 303 -7.93 13.39 0.48
CA TYR A 303 -8.28 14.81 0.52
C TYR A 303 -9.60 15.00 1.28
N GLU A 304 -10.60 14.20 0.93
CA GLU A 304 -11.91 14.18 1.61
C GLU A 304 -11.90 13.32 2.88
N GLY A 305 -10.89 12.47 3.07
CA GLY A 305 -10.78 11.54 4.20
C GLY A 305 -11.80 10.40 4.15
N THR A 306 -12.22 9.97 2.95
CA THR A 306 -13.29 8.98 2.79
C THR A 306 -12.78 7.61 2.32
N PHE A 307 -13.42 6.56 2.81
CA PHE A 307 -13.24 5.19 2.33
C PHE A 307 -14.51 4.70 1.63
N LYS A 308 -14.37 4.28 0.37
CA LYS A 308 -15.45 3.67 -0.41
C LYS A 308 -15.10 2.23 -0.70
N ALA A 309 -15.97 1.31 -0.32
CA ALA A 309 -15.83 -0.10 -0.65
C ALA A 309 -16.93 -0.52 -1.64
N PHE A 310 -16.55 -1.10 -2.77
CA PHE A 310 -17.50 -1.61 -3.76
C PHE A 310 -17.16 -3.03 -4.18
N ARG A 311 -18.18 -3.76 -4.60
CA ARG A 311 -18.00 -5.09 -5.18
C ARG A 311 -17.45 -4.94 -6.59
N ILE A 312 -16.45 -5.74 -6.91
CA ILE A 312 -15.94 -5.87 -8.27
C ILE A 312 -16.41 -7.20 -8.86
N ARG A 313 -16.41 -7.28 -10.19
CA ARG A 313 -16.77 -8.52 -10.89
C ARG A 313 -15.85 -9.68 -10.50
N GLY A 314 -16.42 -10.88 -10.48
CA GLY A 314 -15.66 -12.12 -10.25
C GLY A 314 -14.79 -12.52 -11.45
N PRO A 315 -14.18 -13.72 -11.40
CA PRO A 315 -13.42 -14.28 -12.51
C PRO A 315 -14.25 -14.30 -13.82
N GLN A 316 -13.61 -13.95 -14.93
CA GLN A 316 -14.26 -13.93 -16.25
C GLN A 316 -13.87 -15.20 -17.02
N LYS A 317 -14.86 -15.92 -17.58
CA LYS A 317 -14.63 -17.18 -18.31
C LYS A 317 -13.72 -17.02 -19.52
N ASN A 318 -13.82 -15.89 -20.20
CA ASN A 318 -13.03 -15.52 -21.37
C ASN A 318 -11.71 -14.79 -21.03
N CYS A 319 -11.33 -14.72 -19.75
CA CYS A 319 -10.07 -14.08 -19.38
C CYS A 319 -8.88 -14.85 -19.95
N ILE A 320 -8.00 -14.18 -20.69
CA ILE A 320 -6.81 -14.78 -21.31
C ILE A 320 -5.79 -15.34 -20.30
N SER A 321 -5.90 -14.95 -19.03
CA SER A 321 -4.98 -15.34 -17.95
C SER A 321 -5.58 -16.42 -17.03
N CYS A 322 -6.76 -16.16 -16.46
CA CYS A 322 -7.38 -17.09 -15.48
C CYS A 322 -8.67 -17.78 -15.97
N GLY A 323 -9.09 -17.54 -17.22
CA GLY A 323 -10.32 -18.13 -17.79
C GLY A 323 -10.15 -19.58 -18.22
N GLU A 324 -11.24 -20.19 -18.69
CA GLU A 324 -11.30 -21.59 -19.12
C GLU A 324 -10.36 -21.85 -20.31
N ASN A 325 -10.33 -20.92 -21.27
CA ASN A 325 -9.49 -20.95 -22.47
C ASN A 325 -8.30 -19.98 -22.36
N LYS A 326 -7.58 -20.00 -21.23
CA LYS A 326 -6.42 -19.13 -21.01
C LYS A 326 -5.36 -19.32 -22.10
N THR A 327 -4.89 -18.21 -22.69
CA THR A 327 -3.85 -18.20 -23.71
C THR A 327 -2.47 -17.95 -23.12
N ILE A 328 -2.40 -17.26 -21.98
CA ILE A 328 -1.15 -17.07 -21.23
C ILE A 328 -0.85 -18.36 -20.47
N LYS A 329 0.04 -19.18 -21.01
CA LYS A 329 0.53 -20.43 -20.37
C LYS A 329 1.82 -20.21 -19.59
N PHE A 330 2.70 -19.38 -20.12
CA PHE A 330 3.91 -18.91 -19.47
C PHE A 330 4.01 -17.40 -19.68
N VAL A 331 4.40 -16.65 -18.65
CA VAL A 331 4.53 -15.19 -18.79
C VAL A 331 5.63 -14.81 -19.78
N LYS A 332 6.72 -15.58 -19.86
CA LYS A 332 7.81 -15.36 -20.82
C LYS A 332 7.39 -15.40 -22.30
N ASP A 333 6.28 -16.07 -22.61
CA ASP A 333 5.79 -16.19 -23.99
C ASP A 333 4.83 -15.04 -24.36
N TYR A 334 4.46 -14.18 -23.40
CA TYR A 334 3.56 -13.07 -23.61
C TYR A 334 4.33 -11.76 -23.76
N ASP A 335 4.09 -11.06 -24.87
CA ASP A 335 4.73 -9.77 -25.15
C ASP A 335 4.04 -8.64 -24.38
N TYR A 336 4.47 -8.43 -23.14
CA TYR A 336 3.99 -7.33 -22.30
C TYR A 336 4.38 -5.95 -22.85
N ASP A 337 5.51 -5.86 -23.57
CA ASP A 337 5.97 -4.60 -24.16
C ASP A 337 5.08 -4.20 -25.33
N ASN A 338 4.68 -5.13 -26.18
CA ASN A 338 3.70 -4.85 -27.22
C ASN A 338 2.28 -4.71 -26.66
N PHE A 339 1.88 -5.47 -25.63
CA PHE A 339 0.57 -5.29 -25.00
C PHE A 339 0.41 -3.87 -24.48
N VAL A 340 1.35 -3.40 -23.65
CA VAL A 340 1.37 -2.02 -23.13
C VAL A 340 1.73 -1.03 -24.23
N GLY A 341 2.63 -1.37 -25.15
CA GLY A 341 3.04 -0.53 -26.27
C GLY A 341 2.02 -0.42 -27.40
N ALA A 342 0.96 -1.22 -27.45
CA ALA A 342 -0.14 -1.08 -28.40
C ALA A 342 -1.35 -0.34 -27.79
N SER A 343 -1.43 -0.27 -26.46
CA SER A 343 -2.60 0.28 -25.75
C SER A 343 -2.28 1.43 -24.77
N CYS A 344 -1.12 1.41 -24.12
CA CYS A 344 -0.62 2.35 -23.10
C CYS A 344 0.51 3.28 -23.60
N GLN A 345 0.71 3.47 -24.91
CA GLN A 345 1.83 4.26 -25.44
C GLN A 345 1.95 5.70 -24.90
N ALA A 346 2.87 5.93 -23.98
CA ALA A 346 3.88 6.94 -24.29
C ALA A 346 4.59 6.42 -25.53
N PHE A 347 4.09 6.77 -26.73
CA PHE A 347 4.67 6.35 -28.00
C PHE A 347 6.18 6.66 -27.97
N THR A 348 7.02 5.64 -27.80
CA THR A 348 8.21 5.54 -28.65
C THR A 348 7.67 5.38 -30.07
N VAL A 349 7.27 6.50 -30.68
CA VAL A 349 6.88 6.54 -32.09
C VAL A 349 8.10 6.00 -32.84
N LYS A 350 8.00 4.81 -33.44
CA LYS A 350 9.11 4.26 -34.24
C LYS A 350 9.40 5.16 -35.45
N GLU A 351 8.45 6.03 -35.82
CA GLU A 351 8.59 7.13 -36.78
C GLU A 351 8.23 8.45 -36.10
N HIS A 352 9.21 9.26 -35.76
CA HIS A 352 8.95 10.61 -35.26
C HIS A 352 8.83 11.57 -36.42
N ASN A 353 7.64 12.17 -36.57
CA ASN A 353 7.45 13.27 -37.52
C ASN A 353 7.93 14.63 -36.96
N PHE A 354 8.55 14.62 -35.79
CA PHE A 354 9.22 15.77 -35.17
C PHE A 354 10.73 15.50 -35.14
N LYS A 355 11.51 16.58 -35.09
CA LYS A 355 12.97 16.53 -34.98
C LYS A 355 13.39 16.46 -33.51
N ASN A 356 14.54 15.88 -33.20
CA ASN A 356 15.13 15.96 -31.87
C ASN A 356 16.24 17.00 -31.86
N ILE A 357 16.37 17.73 -30.76
CA ILE A 357 17.48 18.65 -30.50
C ILE A 357 17.98 18.42 -29.07
N THR A 358 19.28 18.29 -28.89
CA THR A 358 19.90 18.24 -27.55
C THR A 358 19.94 19.62 -26.93
N TRP A 359 20.10 19.71 -25.61
CA TRP A 359 20.28 21.01 -24.95
C TRP A 359 21.51 21.77 -25.45
N LYS A 360 22.60 21.06 -25.80
CA LYS A 360 23.81 21.68 -26.36
C LYS A 360 23.52 22.36 -27.70
N GLU A 361 22.84 21.66 -28.60
CA GLU A 361 22.44 22.20 -29.91
C GLU A 361 21.43 23.33 -29.75
N PHE A 362 20.47 23.19 -28.82
CA PHE A 362 19.47 24.23 -28.54
C PHE A 362 20.11 25.53 -28.05
N VAL A 363 21.08 25.44 -27.14
CA VAL A 363 21.82 26.62 -26.64
C VAL A 363 22.65 27.25 -27.76
N GLN A 364 23.30 26.46 -28.61
CA GLN A 364 24.03 26.99 -29.77
C GLN A 364 23.12 27.69 -30.79
N GLU A 365 21.94 27.14 -31.07
CA GLU A 365 20.94 27.78 -31.93
C GLU A 365 20.39 29.06 -31.29
N LYS A 366 20.23 29.08 -29.97
CA LYS A 366 19.85 30.28 -29.22
C LYS A 366 20.90 31.39 -29.32
N GLU A 367 22.18 31.05 -29.21
CA GLU A 367 23.31 32.00 -29.30
C GLU A 367 23.45 32.62 -30.69
N LYS A 368 23.11 31.88 -31.75
CA LYS A 368 23.06 32.40 -33.13
C LYS A 368 21.90 33.38 -33.37
N GLY A 369 21.01 33.54 -32.39
CA GLY A 369 19.75 34.24 -32.52
C GLY A 369 18.72 33.36 -33.21
N PHE A 370 17.70 32.93 -32.45
CA PHE A 370 16.51 32.38 -33.09
C PHE A 370 15.93 33.47 -34.02
N SER A 371 15.56 33.11 -35.25
CA SER A 371 14.69 33.98 -36.06
C SER A 371 13.49 34.40 -35.19
N ASP A 372 13.00 35.63 -35.34
CA ASP A 372 11.85 36.22 -34.60
C ASP A 372 10.50 35.46 -34.74
N GLN A 373 10.55 34.20 -35.15
CA GLN A 373 9.45 33.33 -35.55
C GLN A 373 9.50 31.94 -34.89
N ALA A 374 10.31 31.73 -33.84
CA ALA A 374 10.32 30.46 -33.11
C ALA A 374 9.41 30.50 -31.86
N GLU A 375 8.66 29.43 -31.62
CA GLU A 375 7.85 29.24 -30.42
C GLU A 375 8.50 28.22 -29.48
N PHE A 376 8.43 28.47 -28.17
CA PHE A 376 9.02 27.62 -27.14
C PHE A 376 7.94 27.20 -26.17
N ILE A 377 7.64 25.90 -26.12
CA ILE A 377 6.52 25.35 -25.38
C ILE A 377 7.00 24.38 -24.30
N ASP A 378 6.58 24.63 -23.08
CA ASP A 378 6.70 23.68 -21.99
C ASP A 378 5.37 22.95 -21.80
N VAL A 379 5.35 21.64 -22.09
CA VAL A 379 4.12 20.83 -21.98
C VAL A 379 3.94 20.14 -20.64
N ARG A 380 4.74 20.50 -19.63
CA ARG A 380 4.53 20.06 -18.25
C ARG A 380 3.19 20.60 -17.70
N PRO A 381 2.56 19.90 -16.74
CA PRO A 381 1.47 20.48 -15.96
C PRO A 381 1.90 21.79 -15.27
N GLU A 382 0.96 22.71 -15.07
CA GLU A 382 1.20 23.99 -14.38
C GLU A 382 1.92 23.78 -13.03
N SER A 383 1.50 22.79 -12.25
CA SER A 383 2.12 22.44 -10.97
C SER A 383 3.61 22.10 -11.04
N GLN A 384 4.10 21.58 -12.17
CA GLN A 384 5.53 21.35 -12.40
C GLN A 384 6.25 22.62 -12.90
N TYR A 385 5.56 23.43 -13.70
CA TYR A 385 6.07 24.69 -14.24
C TYR A 385 6.23 25.76 -13.15
N ASP A 386 5.32 25.78 -12.18
CA ASP A 386 5.33 26.69 -11.03
C ASP A 386 6.51 26.43 -10.08
N ILE A 387 6.99 25.18 -9.99
CA ILE A 387 8.16 24.83 -9.17
C ILE A 387 9.43 25.40 -9.80
N VAL A 388 9.61 25.18 -11.10
CA VAL A 388 10.74 25.69 -11.87
C VAL A 388 10.37 25.76 -13.35
N ASN A 389 10.78 26.84 -14.00
CA ASN A 389 10.62 27.02 -15.44
C ASN A 389 11.88 27.66 -16.04
N ILE A 390 12.01 27.49 -17.35
CA ILE A 390 12.98 28.25 -18.14
C ILE A 390 12.17 29.39 -18.77
N PRO A 391 12.44 30.67 -18.44
CA PRO A 391 11.59 31.80 -18.85
C PRO A 391 11.32 31.92 -20.36
N LEU A 392 12.18 31.32 -21.19
CA LEU A 392 12.00 31.27 -22.63
C LEU A 392 10.80 30.41 -23.06
N PHE A 393 10.46 29.35 -22.32
CA PHE A 393 9.40 28.42 -22.68
C PHE A 393 8.08 28.81 -22.01
N LYS A 394 7.04 29.00 -22.82
CA LYS A 394 5.67 29.25 -22.34
C LYS A 394 5.01 27.93 -21.94
N ASN A 395 4.37 27.90 -20.77
CA ASN A 395 3.63 26.72 -20.35
C ASN A 395 2.33 26.55 -21.15
N ILE A 396 2.19 25.38 -21.78
CA ILE A 396 0.95 24.91 -22.40
C ILE A 396 0.86 23.42 -22.06
N PRO A 397 0.22 23.04 -20.94
CA PRO A 397 0.13 21.66 -20.52
C PRO A 397 -0.35 20.75 -21.65
N TYR A 398 0.24 19.55 -21.74
CA TYR A 398 -0.06 18.63 -22.86
C TYR A 398 -1.55 18.32 -23.01
N GLN A 399 -2.29 18.21 -21.91
CA GLN A 399 -3.74 17.96 -21.93
C GLN A 399 -4.49 19.09 -22.63
N ASP A 400 -4.18 20.34 -22.27
CA ASP A 400 -4.78 21.52 -22.89
C ASP A 400 -4.44 21.58 -24.38
N LEU A 401 -3.18 21.27 -24.75
CA LEU A 401 -2.74 21.24 -26.14
C LEU A 401 -3.53 20.24 -27.01
N GLN A 402 -3.97 19.12 -26.43
CA GLN A 402 -4.80 18.13 -27.13
C GLN A 402 -6.19 18.69 -27.43
N ASP A 403 -6.77 19.40 -26.47
CA ASP A 403 -8.13 19.94 -26.54
C ASP A 403 -8.25 21.20 -27.40
N LEU A 404 -7.14 21.87 -27.74
CA LEU A 404 -7.15 23.01 -28.65
C LEU A 404 -7.60 22.63 -30.06
N ASP A 405 -8.57 23.38 -30.58
CA ASP A 405 -8.96 23.37 -31.99
C ASP A 405 -7.92 24.09 -32.88
N GLU A 406 -8.07 24.00 -34.20
CA GLU A 406 -7.11 24.57 -35.14
C GLU A 406 -6.99 26.10 -35.04
N ASN A 407 -8.08 26.80 -34.69
CA ASN A 407 -8.10 28.25 -34.57
C ASN A 407 -7.32 28.71 -33.33
N ALA A 408 -7.58 28.06 -32.19
CA ALA A 408 -6.88 28.34 -30.94
C ALA A 408 -5.38 28.03 -31.06
N LEU A 409 -5.02 26.92 -31.71
CA LEU A 409 -3.63 26.58 -32.02
C LEU A 409 -2.96 27.62 -32.92
N SER A 410 -3.62 28.06 -33.98
CA SER A 410 -3.06 29.07 -34.90
C SER A 410 -2.89 30.43 -34.21
N ASN A 411 -3.80 30.81 -33.31
CA ASN A 411 -3.65 32.02 -32.49
C ASN A 411 -2.50 31.91 -31.49
N LEU A 412 -2.24 30.71 -30.98
CA LEU A 412 -1.24 30.47 -29.94
C LEU A 412 0.17 30.30 -30.50
N LEU A 413 0.32 29.56 -31.60
CA LEU A 413 1.59 29.16 -32.19
C LEU A 413 1.91 29.89 -33.51
N GLY A 414 0.94 30.62 -34.07
CA GLY A 414 1.10 31.36 -35.31
C GLY A 414 1.10 30.46 -36.56
N ASP A 415 1.90 30.85 -37.55
CA ASP A 415 2.03 30.14 -38.83
C ASP A 415 2.57 28.71 -38.63
N LYS A 416 1.98 27.73 -39.34
CA LYS A 416 2.38 26.32 -39.34
C LYS A 416 3.81 26.07 -39.81
N ASN A 417 4.45 27.05 -40.46
CA ASN A 417 5.86 26.99 -40.87
C ASN A 417 6.85 27.43 -39.79
N LYS A 418 6.39 27.97 -38.66
CA LYS A 418 7.26 28.39 -37.56
C LYS A 418 8.00 27.21 -36.94
N LYS A 419 9.22 27.48 -36.46
CA LYS A 419 9.97 26.53 -35.63
C LYS A 419 9.33 26.45 -34.26
N ILE A 420 9.03 25.24 -33.79
CA ILE A 420 8.44 25.02 -32.47
C ILE A 420 9.37 24.12 -31.66
N PHE A 421 9.90 24.62 -30.55
CA PHE A 421 10.69 23.84 -29.61
C PHE A 421 9.81 23.43 -28.43
N ILE A 422 9.75 22.14 -28.15
CA ILE A 422 8.89 21.58 -27.12
C ILE A 422 9.74 20.83 -26.12
N MET A 423 9.55 21.13 -24.84
CA MET A 423 10.15 20.39 -23.75
C MET A 423 9.10 19.91 -22.75
N CYS A 424 9.48 18.91 -21.97
CA CYS A 424 8.75 18.53 -20.78
C CYS A 424 9.75 18.19 -19.66
N ARG A 425 9.35 17.37 -18.68
CA ARG A 425 10.23 16.96 -17.59
C ARG A 425 11.45 16.13 -18.05
N ARG A 426 11.21 15.06 -18.81
CA ARG A 426 12.23 14.06 -19.22
C ARG A 426 12.30 13.80 -20.73
N GLY A 427 11.55 14.55 -21.53
CA GLY A 427 11.43 14.34 -22.98
C GLY A 427 10.37 13.32 -23.42
N ASN A 428 9.56 12.76 -22.52
CA ASN A 428 8.52 11.78 -22.88
C ASN A 428 7.25 12.46 -23.44
N MET A 429 6.66 13.39 -22.68
CA MET A 429 5.43 14.10 -23.08
C MET A 429 5.64 15.04 -24.26
N SER A 430 6.81 15.67 -24.38
CA SER A 430 7.14 16.56 -25.50
C SER A 430 7.20 15.82 -26.84
N ARG A 431 7.54 14.53 -26.84
CA ARG A 431 7.46 13.66 -28.04
C ARG A 431 6.03 13.43 -28.47
N LEU A 432 5.11 13.23 -27.52
CA LEU A 432 3.69 13.08 -27.82
C LEU A 432 3.10 14.38 -28.38
N ALA A 433 3.37 15.49 -27.68
CA ALA A 433 3.00 16.84 -28.12
C ALA A 433 3.51 17.15 -29.54
N GLY A 434 4.77 16.82 -29.82
CA GLY A 434 5.36 17.05 -31.13
C GLY A 434 4.67 16.26 -32.25
N ASN A 435 4.28 15.02 -31.98
CA ASN A 435 3.57 14.21 -32.96
C ASN A 435 2.13 14.70 -33.20
N ASP A 436 1.43 15.12 -32.15
CA ASP A 436 0.07 15.65 -32.29
C ASP A 436 0.08 17.00 -33.02
N LEU A 437 1.05 17.88 -32.75
CA LEU A 437 1.23 19.12 -33.51
C LEU A 437 1.56 18.86 -34.98
N PHE A 438 2.38 17.84 -35.26
CA PHE A 438 2.65 17.43 -36.64
C PHE A 438 1.39 16.99 -37.38
N LYS A 439 0.54 16.17 -36.74
CA LYS A 439 -0.76 15.77 -37.32
C LYS A 439 -1.68 16.97 -37.56
N LYS A 440 -1.60 18.01 -36.73
CA LYS A 440 -2.33 19.28 -36.89
C LYS A 440 -1.68 20.22 -37.94
N GLY A 441 -0.58 19.80 -38.57
CA GLY A 441 0.03 20.46 -39.73
C GLY A 441 1.30 21.29 -39.46
N TYR A 442 1.80 21.31 -38.22
CA TYR A 442 3.06 21.98 -37.87
C TYR A 442 4.26 21.10 -38.25
N LYS A 443 5.05 21.52 -39.23
CA LYS A 443 6.08 20.65 -39.83
C LYS A 443 7.48 20.80 -39.22
N ASP A 444 7.78 21.93 -38.57
CA ASP A 444 9.11 22.22 -38.03
C ASP A 444 9.13 22.19 -36.49
N VAL A 445 8.74 21.03 -35.94
CA VAL A 445 8.65 20.79 -34.50
C VAL A 445 9.89 20.06 -33.98
N TYR A 446 10.49 20.55 -32.91
CA TYR A 446 11.69 20.04 -32.26
C TYR A 446 11.40 19.63 -30.82
N ASN A 447 11.60 18.36 -30.49
CA ASN A 447 11.61 17.86 -29.14
C ASN A 447 12.98 18.09 -28.50
N VAL A 448 13.02 18.82 -27.37
CA VAL A 448 14.24 19.01 -26.59
C VAL A 448 14.51 17.75 -25.76
N VAL A 449 15.58 17.04 -26.12
CA VAL A 449 15.94 15.75 -25.53
C VAL A 449 16.26 15.92 -24.04
N GLY A 450 15.80 14.96 -23.23
CA GLY A 450 16.03 14.95 -21.79
C GLY A 450 15.19 15.94 -20.98
N GLY A 451 14.52 16.90 -21.63
CA GLY A 451 13.66 17.88 -20.96
C GLY A 451 14.42 18.71 -19.91
N ILE A 452 13.68 19.36 -19.02
CA ILE A 452 14.27 20.27 -18.00
C ILE A 452 15.24 19.55 -17.04
N ASN A 453 15.09 18.24 -16.84
CA ASN A 453 15.98 17.48 -15.96
C ASN A 453 17.41 17.35 -16.54
N GLU A 454 17.54 17.24 -17.87
CA GLU A 454 18.86 17.25 -18.52
C GLU A 454 19.47 18.66 -18.50
N TYR A 455 18.66 19.70 -18.69
CA TYR A 455 19.10 21.10 -18.52
C TYR A 455 19.67 21.34 -17.12
N GLY A 456 18.96 20.92 -16.07
CA GLY A 456 19.41 21.09 -14.70
C GLY A 456 20.69 20.31 -14.37
N ARG A 457 20.88 19.16 -15.02
CA ARG A 457 22.10 18.36 -14.85
C ARG A 457 23.33 19.02 -15.48
N ASP A 458 23.17 19.46 -16.73
CA ASP A 458 24.29 19.77 -17.60
C ASP A 458 24.58 21.27 -17.73
N PHE A 459 23.60 22.13 -17.44
CA PHE A 459 23.69 23.58 -17.68
C PHE A 459 23.41 24.42 -16.44
N ASP A 460 22.48 24.00 -15.58
CA ASP A 460 22.11 24.79 -14.40
C ASP A 460 21.73 23.92 -13.20
N GLN A 461 22.72 23.61 -12.36
CA GLN A 461 22.54 22.78 -11.16
C GLN A 461 21.63 23.40 -10.10
N SER A 462 21.22 24.67 -10.25
CA SER A 462 20.21 25.27 -9.37
C SER A 462 18.79 24.80 -9.69
N VAL A 463 18.56 24.23 -10.87
CA VAL A 463 17.27 23.68 -11.28
C VAL A 463 16.98 22.40 -10.48
N PRO A 464 15.90 22.37 -9.69
CA PRO A 464 15.56 21.18 -8.92
C PRO A 464 15.11 20.04 -9.84
N PHE A 465 15.53 18.81 -9.52
CA PHE A 465 14.98 17.61 -10.13
C PHE A 465 13.57 17.36 -9.59
N ILE A 466 12.58 17.95 -10.26
CA ILE A 466 11.17 17.61 -10.09
C ILE A 466 10.88 16.25 -10.67
#